data_AF-A0A6N8HRU5-F1
#
_entry.id   AF-A0A6N8HRU5-F1
#
_cell.length_a   1.000
_cell.length_b   1.000
_cell.length_c   1.000
_cell.angle_alpha   90.00
_cell.angle_beta   90.00
_cell.angle_gamma   90.00
#
_symmetry.space_group_name_H-M   'P 1'
#
loop_
_entity.id
_entity.type
_entity.pdbx_description
1 polymer ?
#
loop_
_entity_poly.entity_id
_entity_poly.type
_entity_poly.pdbx_seq_one_letter_code
_entity_poly.pdbx_strand_id
1 'polypeptide(L)' 'MTLDLGDWPVKMEGGSFLMNVERASEIVESGDLIRVNYDGQQIFIQHVDESAKVARVYALDDPSDEFEVNIEELNEG' A
#
# COMPACT_ATOMS: atom_id res chain seq x y z
N MET A 1 -13.69 19.46 12.45
CA MET A 1 -13.04 18.28 11.87
C MET A 1 -11.73 18.71 11.24
N THR A 2 -10.65 18.69 12.01
CA THR A 2 -9.29 18.82 11.48
C THR A 2 -8.82 17.40 11.20
N LEU A 3 -8.42 17.14 9.96
CA LEU A 3 -7.69 15.93 9.56
C LEU A 3 -6.45 15.86 10.45
N ASP A 4 -6.43 14.91 11.38
CA ASP A 4 -5.24 14.58 12.15
C ASP A 4 -4.35 13.70 11.26
N LEU A 5 -3.53 14.39 10.45
CA LEU A 5 -2.46 13.81 9.64
C LEU A 5 -1.26 13.45 10.53
N GLY A 6 -1.53 12.73 11.61
CA GLY A 6 -0.58 12.37 12.65
C GLY A 6 0.21 11.12 12.26
N ASP A 7 1.22 11.34 11.42
CA ASP A 7 2.40 10.48 11.23
C ASP A 7 2.30 9.34 10.20
N TRP A 8 2.28 9.70 8.90
CA TRP A 8 3.03 8.96 7.87
C TRP A 8 3.47 9.82 6.67
N PRO A 9 4.63 9.55 6.03
CA PRO A 9 5.78 8.78 6.50
C PRO A 9 7.02 9.64 6.81
N VAL A 10 7.84 9.10 7.72
CA VAL A 10 9.18 9.56 8.11
C VAL A 10 10.06 9.78 6.87
N LYS A 11 10.61 10.99 6.71
CA LYS A 11 11.61 11.28 5.68
C LYS A 11 12.93 10.57 6.03
N MET A 12 13.14 9.37 5.52
CA MET A 12 14.48 8.81 5.38
C MET A 12 15.14 9.55 4.20
N GLU A 13 16.18 10.34 4.46
CA GLU A 13 16.92 11.06 3.40
C GLU A 13 17.52 10.05 2.42
N GLY A 14 16.86 9.86 1.25
CA GLY A 14 17.13 8.79 0.29
C GLY A 14 15.90 8.31 -0.49
N GLY A 15 14.68 8.58 0.01
CA GLY A 15 13.45 8.68 -0.79
C GLY A 15 12.84 7.39 -1.34
N SER A 16 12.58 6.39 -0.50
CA SER A 16 11.57 5.34 -0.76
C SER A 16 10.47 5.43 0.30
N PHE A 17 9.24 5.73 -0.12
CA PHE A 17 8.08 5.84 0.77
C PHE A 17 7.51 4.45 1.04
N LEU A 18 8.12 3.71 1.98
CA LEU A 18 7.57 2.42 2.39
C LEU A 18 6.19 2.65 3.04
N MET A 19 5.22 1.85 2.63
CA MET A 19 3.85 1.86 3.12
C MET A 19 3.76 1.17 4.48
N ASN A 20 2.65 1.38 5.16
CA ASN A 20 2.33 0.81 6.45
C ASN A 20 0.88 0.29 6.44
N VAL A 21 0.52 -0.42 7.51
CA VAL A 21 -0.78 -1.09 7.63
C VAL A 21 -1.95 -0.11 7.56
N GLU A 22 -1.94 0.99 8.34
CA GLU A 22 -3.08 1.92 8.38
C GLU A 22 -3.29 2.58 7.02
N ARG A 23 -2.21 3.04 6.38
CA ARG A 23 -2.27 3.63 5.04
C ARG A 23 -2.73 2.63 3.99
N ALA A 24 -2.29 1.38 4.05
CA ALA A 24 -2.77 0.34 3.16
C ALA A 24 -4.27 0.08 3.35
N SER A 25 -4.75 0.04 4.59
CA SER A 25 -6.18 -0.10 4.91
C SER A 25 -7.00 1.09 4.37
N GLU A 26 -6.53 2.32 4.57
CA GLU A 26 -7.18 3.53 4.02
C GLU A 26 -7.34 3.47 2.49
N ILE A 27 -6.32 2.97 1.78
CA ILE A 27 -6.37 2.82 0.32
C ILE A 27 -7.51 1.88 -0.07
N VAL A 28 -7.61 0.72 0.58
CA VAL A 28 -8.68 -0.26 0.34
C VAL A 28 -10.07 0.31 0.67
N GLU A 29 -10.19 1.02 1.80
CA GLU A 29 -11.46 1.59 2.26
C GLU A 29 -11.95 2.77 1.41
N SER A 30 -11.03 3.58 0.88
CA SER A 30 -11.37 4.73 0.04
C SER A 30 -12.07 4.33 -1.26
N GLY A 31 -11.71 3.15 -1.81
CA GLY A 31 -12.08 2.75 -3.16
C GLY A 31 -11.45 3.62 -4.26
N ASP A 32 -10.56 4.54 -3.89
CA ASP A 32 -9.85 5.40 -4.83
C ASP A 32 -8.74 4.61 -5.54
N LEU A 33 -8.50 4.99 -6.80
CA LEU A 33 -7.41 4.47 -7.61
C LEU A 33 -6.08 5.11 -7.18
N ILE A 34 -5.57 4.72 -6.02
CA ILE A 34 -4.27 5.18 -5.49
C ILE A 34 -3.16 4.30 -6.09
N ARG A 35 -2.11 4.97 -6.58
CA ARG A 35 -0.98 4.27 -7.19
C ARG A 35 -0.11 3.61 -6.12
N VAL A 36 -0.02 2.29 -6.17
CA VAL A 36 0.86 1.49 -5.32
C VAL A 36 1.80 0.68 -6.19
N ASN A 37 3.05 0.57 -5.77
CA ASN A 37 4.06 -0.23 -6.47
C ASN A 37 4.65 -1.29 -5.52
N TYR A 38 5.00 -2.43 -6.11
CA TYR A 38 5.76 -3.53 -5.51
C TYR A 38 6.85 -3.92 -6.51
N ASP A 39 8.12 -3.92 -6.09
CA ASP A 39 9.28 -4.24 -6.93
C ASP A 39 9.28 -3.53 -8.32
N GLY A 40 8.85 -2.26 -8.34
CA GLY A 40 8.76 -1.46 -9.56
C GLY A 40 7.54 -1.74 -10.47
N GLN A 41 6.70 -2.71 -10.12
CA GLN A 41 5.44 -3.02 -10.80
C GLN A 41 4.25 -2.34 -10.11
N GLN A 42 3.30 -1.82 -10.88
CA GLN A 42 2.06 -1.27 -10.33
C GLN A 42 1.11 -2.40 -9.93
N ILE A 43 0.56 -2.29 -8.72
CA ILE A 43 -0.37 -3.25 -8.15
C ILE A 43 -1.60 -2.54 -7.62
N PHE A 44 -2.66 -3.30 -7.43
CA PHE A 44 -3.80 -2.90 -6.61
C PHE A 44 -3.82 -3.69 -5.32
N ILE A 45 -4.11 -3.01 -4.21
CA ILE A 45 -4.37 -3.65 -2.92
C ILE A 45 -5.84 -4.08 -2.89
N GLN A 46 -6.08 -5.39 -2.87
CA GLN A 46 -7.42 -5.95 -2.77
C GLN A 46 -7.87 -6.04 -1.30
N HIS A 47 -6.97 -6.46 -0.41
CA HIS A 47 -7.25 -6.66 1.00
C HIS A 47 -5.98 -6.49 1.84
N VAL A 48 -6.15 -6.05 3.09
CA VAL A 48 -5.10 -5.93 4.09
C VAL A 48 -5.41 -6.87 5.25
N ASP A 49 -4.49 -7.77 5.56
CA ASP A 49 -4.49 -8.51 6.81
C ASP A 49 -3.60 -7.75 7.82
N GLU A 50 -4.22 -6.94 8.67
CA GLU A 50 -3.52 -6.12 9.66
C GLU A 50 -2.76 -6.96 10.70
N SER A 51 -3.25 -8.17 11.00
CA SER A 51 -2.63 -9.05 11.99
C SER A 51 -1.34 -9.66 11.46
N ALA A 52 -1.36 -10.10 10.19
CA ALA A 52 -0.21 -10.66 9.51
C ALA A 52 0.70 -9.59 8.87
N LYS A 53 0.24 -8.34 8.77
CA LYS A 53 0.92 -7.22 8.08
C LYS A 53 1.22 -7.50 6.61
N VAL A 54 0.34 -8.26 5.97
CA VAL A 54 0.42 -8.58 4.54
C VAL A 54 -0.75 -7.96 3.79
N ALA A 55 -0.50 -7.59 2.55
CA ALA A 55 -1.51 -7.16 1.60
C ALA A 55 -1.69 -8.24 0.55
N ARG A 56 -2.95 -8.54 0.25
CA ARG A 56 -3.31 -9.27 -0.96
C ARG A 56 -3.42 -8.29 -2.10
N VAL A 57 -2.65 -8.53 -3.14
CA VAL A 57 -2.51 -7.63 -4.28
C VAL A 57 -2.75 -8.37 -5.59
N TYR A 58 -3.05 -7.62 -6.64
CA TYR A 58 -2.97 -8.13 -8.01
C TYR A 58 -2.22 -7.16 -8.90
N ALA A 59 -1.53 -7.72 -9.89
CA ALA A 59 -0.82 -6.97 -10.91
C ALA A 59 -1.81 -6.15 -11.77
N LEU A 60 -1.50 -4.88 -12.02
CA LEU A 60 -2.37 -4.01 -12.84
C LEU A 60 -2.52 -4.54 -14.28
N ASP A 61 -1.46 -5.13 -14.82
CA ASP A 61 -1.39 -5.69 -16.16
C ASP A 61 -1.96 -7.10 -16.27
N ASP A 62 -1.98 -7.86 -15.16
CA ASP A 62 -2.66 -9.15 -15.06
C ASP A 62 -3.47 -9.27 -13.75
N PRO A 63 -4.75 -8.87 -13.75
CA PRO A 63 -5.60 -8.97 -12.58
C PRO A 63 -5.91 -10.40 -12.11
N SER A 64 -5.53 -11.43 -12.88
CA SER A 64 -5.64 -12.83 -12.46
C SER A 64 -4.45 -13.30 -11.62
N ASP A 65 -3.36 -12.52 -11.61
CA ASP A 65 -2.17 -12.78 -10.80
C ASP A 65 -2.32 -12.14 -9.41
N GLU A 66 -3.00 -12.87 -8.52
CA GLU A 66 -3.21 -12.49 -7.13
C GLU A 66 -2.13 -13.13 -6.22
N PHE A 67 -1.47 -12.32 -5.40
CA PHE A 67 -0.44 -12.77 -4.47
C PHE A 67 -0.39 -11.93 -3.19
N GLU A 68 0.28 -12.44 -2.15
CA GLU A 68 0.48 -11.74 -0.88
C GLU A 68 1.89 -11.14 -0.80
N VAL A 69 1.97 -9.91 -0.29
CA VAL A 69 3.22 -9.15 -0.11
C VAL A 69 3.26 -8.51 1.28
N ASN A 70 4.46 -8.29 1.84
CA ASN A 70 4.55 -7.52 3.07
C ASN A 70 4.21 -6.06 2.78
N ILE A 71 3.40 -5.45 3.65
CA ILE A 71 2.96 -4.06 3.44
C ILE A 71 4.15 -3.10 3.46
N GLU A 72 5.19 -3.40 4.24
CA GLU A 72 6.42 -2.61 4.31
C GLU A 72 7.25 -2.66 3.02
N GLU A 73 6.95 -3.58 2.09
CA GLU A 73 7.60 -3.66 0.77
C GLU A 73 6.83 -2.86 -0.30
N LEU A 74 5.64 -2.35 0.03
CA LEU A 74 4.85 -1.52 -0.86
C LEU A 74 5.30 -0.07 -0.77
N ASN A 75 5.13 0.65 -1.87
CA ASN A 75 5.29 2.10 -1.87
C ASN A 75 4.16 2.78 -2.63
N GLU A 76 3.67 3.88 -2.05
CA GLU A 76 2.79 4.81 -2.77
C GLU A 76 3.61 5.56 -3.84
N GLY A 77 3.02 5.76 -5.02
CA GLY A 77 3.68 6.33 -6.21
C GLY A 77 3.32 7.78 -6.52
#